data_AF-A0AA39P5R7-F1
#
_entry.id   AF-A0AA39P5R7-F1
#
_cell.length_a   1.000
_cell.length_b   1.000
_cell.length_c   1.000
_cell.angle_alpha   90.00
_cell.angle_beta   90.00
_cell.angle_gamma   90.00
#
_symmetry.space_group_name_H-M   'P 1'
#
loop_
_entity.id
_entity.type
_entity.pdbx_description
1 polymer ?
#
loop_
_entity_poly.entity_id
_entity_poly.type
_entity_poly.pdbx_seq_one_letter_code
_entity_poly.pdbx_strand_id
1 'polypeptide(L)' 'MADLASTYGWQGQLEKAERLQEETLKLRKELLGEHHPDTLKSMGNLASTYW' A
#
# COMPACT_ATOMS: atom_id res chain seq x y z
N MET A 1 -0.93 -22.86 16.91
CA MET A 1 0.43 -22.39 16.54
C MET A 1 0.58 -22.09 15.05
N ALA A 2 -0.24 -22.68 14.16
CA ALA A 2 -0.24 -22.31 12.73
C ALA A 2 -0.85 -20.92 12.46
N ASP A 3 -1.89 -20.51 13.20
CA ASP A 3 -2.59 -19.24 12.96
C ASP A 3 -1.73 -18.00 13.21
N LEU A 4 -0.87 -18.02 14.22
CA LEU A 4 0.02 -16.89 14.51
C LEU A 4 1.09 -16.74 13.44
N ALA A 5 1.71 -17.83 12.99
CA ALA A 5 2.73 -17.78 11.95
C ALA A 5 2.15 -17.30 10.60
N SER A 6 0.94 -17.73 10.25
CA SER A 6 0.21 -17.22 9.07
C SER A 6 -0.14 -15.74 9.22
N THR A 7 -0.59 -15.32 10.39
CA THR A 7 -0.92 -13.92 10.69
C THR A 7 0.33 -13.03 10.66
N TYR A 8 1.46 -13.47 11.23
CA TYR A 8 2.74 -12.76 11.17
C TYR A 8 3.31 -12.72 9.75
N GLY A 9 3.14 -13.79 8.96
CA GLY A 9 3.51 -13.83 7.55
C GLY A 9 2.71 -12.80 6.74
N TRP A 10 1.40 -12.72 6.96
CA TRP A 10 0.54 -11.71 6.33
C TRP A 10 0.83 -10.29 6.81
N GLN A 11 1.11 -10.07 8.10
CA GLN A 11 1.53 -8.76 8.62
C GLN A 11 2.84 -8.30 7.99
N GLY A 12 3.86 -9.17 7.92
CA GLY A 12 5.13 -8.82 7.28
C GLY A 12 5.03 -8.64 5.76
N GLN A 13 4.04 -9.28 5.11
CA GLN A 13 3.72 -9.04 3.70
C GLN A 13 2.93 -7.73 3.50
N LEU A 14 2.04 -7.38 4.42
CA LEU A 14 1.30 -6.12 4.43
C LEU A 14 2.24 -4.93 4.60
N GLU A 15 3.18 -4.96 5.54
CA GLU A 15 4.19 -3.89 5.70
C GLU A 15 5.05 -3.71 4.42
N LYS A 16 5.38 -4.81 3.74
CA LYS A 16 6.11 -4.76 2.46
C LYS A 16 5.24 -4.18 1.34
N ALA A 17 3.97 -4.58 1.28
CA ALA A 17 3.02 -4.08 0.29
C ALA A 17 2.74 -2.58 0.51
N GLU A 18 2.60 -2.15 1.76
CA GLU A 18 2.42 -0.76 2.17
C GLU A 18 3.59 0.10 1.70
N ARG A 19 4.83 -0.29 2.01
CA ARG A 19 6.03 0.43 1.56
C ARG A 19 6.12 0.56 0.04
N LEU A 20 5.84 -0.52 -0.69
CA LEU A 20 5.80 -0.49 -2.16
C LEU A 20 4.70 0.43 -2.69
N GLN A 21 3.53 0.41 -2.04
CA GLN A 21 2.39 1.25 -2.40
C GLN A 21 2.70 2.74 -2.11
N GLU A 22 3.39 3.06 -1.02
CA GLU A 22 3.86 4.40 -0.67
C GLU A 22 4.89 4.93 -1.68
N GLU A 23 5.90 4.14 -2.06
CA GLU A 23 6.86 4.53 -3.10
C GLU A 23 6.17 4.76 -4.44
N THR A 24 5.26 3.87 -4.82
CA THR A 24 4.47 4.00 -6.05
C THR A 24 3.65 5.28 -6.03
N LEU A 25 3.07 5.64 -4.89
CA LEU A 25 2.26 6.83 -4.73
C LEU A 25 3.11 8.11 -4.78
N LYS A 26 4.31 8.10 -4.19
CA LYS A 26 5.28 9.21 -4.32
C LYS A 26 5.69 9.42 -5.79
N LEU A 27 6.07 8.35 -6.49
CA LEU A 27 6.43 8.42 -7.90
C LEU A 27 5.26 8.91 -8.75
N ARG A 28 4.03 8.43 -8.51
CA ARG A 28 2.83 8.91 -9.20
C ARG A 28 2.52 10.37 -8.90
N LYS A 29 2.69 10.83 -7.66
CA LYS A 29 2.55 12.24 -7.31
C LYS A 29 3.56 13.12 -8.04
N GLU A 30 4.80 12.67 -8.18
CA GLU A 30 5.86 13.41 -8.86
C GLU A 30 5.70 13.42 -10.39
N LEU A 31 5.34 12.30 -11.01
CA LEU A 31 5.18 12.16 -12.46
C LEU A 31 3.84 12.67 -12.99
N LEU A 32 2.74 12.40 -12.28
CA LEU A 32 1.38 12.61 -12.76
C LEU A 32 0.64 13.72 -12.01
N GLY A 33 1.12 14.11 -10.83
CA GLY A 33 0.48 15.07 -9.94
C GLY A 33 -0.52 14.43 -8.95
N GLU A 34 -0.89 15.19 -7.92
CA GLU A 34 -1.81 14.73 -6.87
C GLU A 34 -3.24 14.45 -7.35
N HIS A 35 -3.69 15.15 -8.39
CA HIS A 35 -5.05 15.03 -8.91
C HIS A 35 -5.20 13.96 -10.00
N HIS A 36 -4.13 13.23 -10.33
CA HIS A 36 -4.23 12.20 -11.35
C HIS A 36 -5.08 11.01 -10.85
N PRO A 37 -5.99 10.46 -11.67
CA PRO A 37 -6.84 9.33 -11.31
C PRO A 37 -6.05 8.14 -10.74
N ASP A 38 -4.87 7.85 -11.30
CA ASP A 38 -4.01 6.77 -10.81
C ASP A 38 -3.37 7.03 -9.45
N THR A 39 -3.12 8.31 -9.11
CA THR A 39 -2.64 8.71 -7.78
C THR A 39 -3.75 8.54 -6.76
N LEU A 40 -4.96 9.00 -7.08
CA LEU A 40 -6.14 8.85 -6.21
C LEU A 40 -6.52 7.38 -5.99
N LYS A 41 -6.43 6.55 -7.03
CA LYS A 41 -6.65 5.11 -6.92
C LYS A 41 -5.61 4.44 -6.02
N SER A 42 -4.34 4.83 -6.14
CA SER A 42 -3.28 4.36 -5.24
C SER A 42 -3.51 4.79 -3.79
N MET A 43 -3.97 6.02 -3.56
CA MET A 43 -4.35 6.52 -2.22
C MET A 43 -5.52 5.73 -1.63
N GLY A 44 -6.55 5.44 -2.43
CA GLY A 44 -7.69 4.63 -2.01
C GLY A 44 -7.29 3.21 -1.60
N ASN A 45 -6.43 2.56 -2.39
CA ASN A 45 -5.90 1.23 -2.06
C ASN A 45 -5.12 1.24 -0.74
N LEU A 46 -4.30 2.27 -0.51
CA LEU A 46 -3.50 2.40 0.70
C LEU A 46 -4.38 2.62 1.93
N ALA A 47 -5.44 3.42 1.80
CA ALA A 47 -6.46 3.58 2.84
C ALA A 47 -7.21 2.26 3.15
N SER A 48 -7.48 1.43 2.14
CA SER A 48 -8.08 0.10 2.36
C SER A 48 -7.13 -0.90 3.03
N THR A 49 -5.81 -0.76 2.85
CA THR A 49 -4.83 -1.61 3.55
C THR A 49 -4.78 -1.33 5.05
N TYR A 50 -5.14 -0.12 5.49
CA TYR A 50 -5.19 0.26 6.90
C TYR A 50 -6.51 -0.07 7.62
N TRP A 51 -7.55 -0.52 6.91
CA TRP A 51 -8.86 -0.90 7.49
C TRP A 51 -8.97 -2.42 7.65
#